data_AF-S2JT23-F1
#
_entry.id   AF-S2JT23-F1
#
_cell.length_a   1.000
_cell.length_b   1.000
_cell.length_c   1.000
_cell.angle_alpha   90.00
_cell.angle_beta   90.00
_cell.angle_gamma   90.00
#
_symmetry.space_group_name_H-M   'P 1'
#
loop_
_entity.id
_entity.type
_entity.pdbx_description
1 polymer ?
#
loop_
_entity_poly.entity_id
_entity_poly.type
_entity_poly.pdbx_seq_one_letter_code
_entity_poly.pdbx_strand_id
1 'polypeptide(L)'
;MTKEAKLGEYLLGLRVYTSTKYIQKRIEKEVSQKSEATDGLSMKQVVGHFNPLSDGNCGFRALALAITGNQEQYKLVKTKVIAILNKKNMFYQQIFGSFPSSKPSS
;
A
#
# COMPACT_ATOMS: atom_id res chain seq x y z
N MET A 1 40.22 -9.47 43.83
CA MET A 1 38.81 -9.66 43.47
C MET A 1 38.19 -10.70 44.39
N THR A 2 37.12 -10.34 45.10
CA THR A 2 36.34 -11.25 45.96
C THR A 2 35.45 -12.17 45.11
N LYS A 3 35.19 -13.39 45.59
CA LYS A 3 34.38 -14.41 44.87
C LYS A 3 32.99 -13.89 44.49
N GLU A 4 32.41 -13.03 45.34
CA GLU A 4 31.14 -12.33 45.13
C GLU A 4 31.12 -11.45 43.87
N ALA A 5 32.20 -10.72 43.59
CA ALA A 5 32.28 -9.86 42.40
C ALA A 5 32.27 -10.68 41.10
N LYS A 6 32.86 -11.88 41.12
CA LYS A 6 32.91 -12.80 39.97
C LYS A 6 31.54 -13.43 39.69
N LEU A 7 30.78 -13.71 40.74
CA LEU A 7 29.42 -14.23 40.64
C LEU A 7 28.45 -13.17 40.09
N GLY A 8 28.61 -11.90 40.50
CA GLY A 8 27.82 -10.78 39.99
C GLY A 8 27.96 -10.58 38.48
N GLU A 9 29.20 -10.55 37.98
CA GLU A 9 29.50 -10.46 36.53
C GLU A 9 28.92 -11.62 35.73
N TYR A 10 29.01 -12.85 36.26
CA TYR A 10 28.47 -14.04 35.60
C TYR A 10 26.94 -13.97 35.46
N LEU A 11 26.23 -13.54 36.50
CA LEU A 11 24.77 -13.40 36.48
C LEU A 11 24.31 -12.27 35.56
N LEU A 12 25.04 -11.15 35.52
CA LEU A 12 24.83 -10.06 34.56
C LEU A 12 25.00 -10.56 33.12
N GLY A 13 26.08 -11.30 32.84
CA GLY A 13 26.33 -11.91 31.54
C GLY A 13 25.21 -12.86 31.09
N LEU A 14 24.73 -13.72 32.01
CA LEU A 14 23.63 -14.64 31.73
C LEU A 14 22.33 -13.89 31.38
N ARG A 15 22.00 -12.84 32.14
CA ARG A 15 20.79 -12.03 31.94
C ARG A 15 20.80 -11.29 30.60
N VAL A 16 21.95 -10.72 30.23
CA VAL A 16 22.13 -10.05 28.94
C VAL A 16 21.99 -11.06 27.81
N TYR A 17 22.65 -12.22 27.90
CA TYR A 17 22.60 -13.26 26.87
C TYR A 17 21.19 -13.80 26.63
N THR A 18 20.41 -14.05 27.68
CA THR A 18 19.02 -14.51 27.52
C THR A 18 18.13 -13.44 26.90
N SER A 19 18.36 -12.18 27.25
CA SER A 19 17.59 -11.05 26.73
C SER A 19 17.86 -10.82 25.25
N THR A 20 19.12 -10.89 24.82
CA THR A 20 19.49 -10.72 23.41
C THR A 20 18.96 -11.86 22.55
N LYS A 21 19.04 -13.12 23.00
CA LYS A 21 18.42 -14.27 22.33
C LYS A 21 16.91 -14.11 22.14
N TYR A 22 16.22 -13.61 23.15
CA TYR A 22 14.76 -13.37 23.09
C TYR A 22 14.42 -12.26 22.08
N ILE A 23 15.16 -11.16 22.09
CA ILE A 23 14.98 -10.04 21.16
C ILE A 23 15.24 -10.49 19.72
N GLN A 24 16.32 -11.24 19.48
CA GLN A 24 16.66 -11.79 18.15
C GLN A 24 15.50 -12.62 17.58
N LYS A 25 14.95 -13.55 18.37
CA LYS A 25 13.85 -14.43 17.94
C LYS A 25 12.57 -13.65 17.62
N ARG A 26 12.31 -12.54 18.33
CA ARG A 26 11.15 -11.68 18.07
C ARG A 26 11.33 -10.86 16.80
N ILE A 27 12.52 -10.31 16.57
CA ILE A 27 12.88 -9.61 15.33
C ILE A 27 12.76 -10.55 14.14
N GLU A 28 13.30 -11.77 14.22
CA GLU A 28 13.19 -12.79 13.16
C GLU A 28 11.73 -13.11 12.84
N LYS A 29 10.87 -13.23 13.86
CA LYS A 29 9.42 -13.47 13.68
C LYS A 29 8.72 -12.28 13.03
N GLU A 30 9.03 -11.05 13.46
CA GLU A 30 8.43 -9.84 12.90
C GLU A 30 8.91 -9.58 11.45
N VAL A 31 10.16 -9.89 11.12
CA VAL A 31 10.70 -9.83 9.76
C VAL A 31 10.05 -10.90 8.88
N SER A 32 9.88 -12.12 9.38
CA SER A 32 9.22 -13.22 8.65
C SER A 32 7.73 -12.96 8.38
N GLN A 33 7.04 -12.23 9.27
CA GLN A 33 5.65 -11.82 9.06
C GLN A 33 5.51 -10.63 8.09
N LYS A 34 6.56 -9.80 7.94
CA LYS A 34 6.53 -8.64 7.03
C LYS A 34 6.81 -9.01 5.57
N SER A 35 7.37 -10.20 5.31
CA SER A 35 7.67 -10.69 3.95
C SER A 35 6.52 -11.43 3.26
N GLU A 36 5.39 -11.70 3.93
CA GLU A 36 4.25 -12.39 3.31
C GLU A 36 3.32 -11.46 2.48
N ALA A 37 3.64 -10.17 2.37
CA ALA A 37 2.85 -9.20 1.61
C ALA A 37 3.41 -8.87 0.21
N THR A 38 4.08 -9.81 -0.46
CA THR A 38 4.62 -9.58 -1.81
C THR A 38 4.13 -10.55 -2.88
N ASP A 39 3.32 -11.56 -2.55
CA ASP A 39 2.66 -12.34 -3.58
C ASP A 39 1.46 -11.52 -4.09
N GLY A 40 1.61 -10.95 -5.28
CA GLY A 40 0.51 -10.28 -5.98
C GLY A 40 -0.72 -11.17 -6.09
N LEU A 41 -1.86 -10.58 -6.47
CA LEU A 41 -3.11 -11.32 -6.64
C LEU A 41 -2.89 -12.55 -7.54
N SER A 42 -3.17 -13.74 -7.01
CA SER A 42 -3.14 -14.97 -7.79
C SER A 42 -4.26 -14.92 -8.83
N MET A 43 -4.03 -15.48 -10.03
CA MET A 43 -5.08 -15.61 -11.06
C MET A 43 -6.33 -16.34 -10.56
N LYS A 44 -6.20 -17.19 -9.52
CA LYS A 44 -7.35 -17.85 -8.87
C LYS A 44 -8.28 -16.89 -8.14
N GLN A 45 -7.79 -15.70 -7.77
CA GLN A 45 -8.56 -14.64 -7.10
C GLN A 45 -9.25 -13.70 -8.09
N VAL A 46 -8.91 -13.79 -9.39
CA VAL A 46 -9.51 -12.98 -10.44
C VAL A 46 -10.87 -13.57 -10.81
N VAL A 47 -11.94 -12.88 -10.41
CA VAL A 47 -13.34 -13.29 -10.66
C VAL A 47 -13.82 -13.01 -12.08
N GLY A 48 -13.04 -12.28 -12.88
CA GLY A 48 -13.39 -11.99 -14.26
C GLY A 48 -12.43 -10.99 -14.89
N HIS A 49 -12.52 -10.90 -16.22
CA HIS A 49 -11.77 -9.95 -17.02
C HIS A 49 -12.72 -9.07 -17.82
N PHE A 50 -12.43 -7.77 -17.90
CA PHE A 50 -13.20 -6.84 -18.71
C PHE A 50 -12.28 -6.11 -19.69
N ASN A 51 -12.66 -6.13 -20.96
CA ASN A 51 -12.00 -5.38 -22.03
C ASN A 51 -12.83 -4.14 -22.37
N PRO A 52 -12.50 -2.95 -21.83
CA PRO A 52 -13.16 -1.72 -22.23
C PRO A 52 -12.88 -1.38 -23.69
N LEU A 53 -13.72 -0.54 -24.29
CA LEU A 53 -13.44 0.04 -25.60
C LEU A 53 -12.10 0.81 -25.59
N SER A 54 -11.29 0.61 -26.63
CA SER A 54 -9.96 1.21 -26.79
C SER A 54 -10.04 2.60 -27.43
N ASP A 55 -10.69 3.54 -26.74
CA ASP A 55 -10.98 4.90 -27.25
C ASP A 55 -10.28 6.02 -26.43
N GLY A 56 -9.18 5.67 -25.74
CA GLY A 56 -8.47 6.59 -24.83
C GLY A 56 -9.21 6.90 -23.52
N ASN A 57 -10.45 6.44 -23.35
CA ASN A 57 -11.22 6.55 -22.11
C ASN A 57 -11.32 5.21 -21.36
N CYS A 58 -10.52 4.21 -21.73
CA CYS A 58 -10.56 2.84 -21.20
C CYS A 58 -10.52 2.77 -19.66
N GLY A 59 -9.71 3.61 -19.01
CA GLY A 59 -9.66 3.70 -17.55
C GLY A 59 -10.99 4.16 -16.92
N PHE A 60 -11.63 5.19 -17.48
CA PHE A 60 -12.94 5.65 -17.02
C PHE A 60 -14.06 4.66 -17.36
N ARG A 61 -13.96 3.95 -18.48
CA ARG A 61 -14.91 2.90 -18.87
C ARG A 61 -14.84 1.70 -17.95
N ALA A 62 -13.63 1.23 -17.63
CA ALA A 62 -13.42 0.17 -16.64
C ALA A 62 -13.97 0.58 -15.27
N LEU A 63 -13.70 1.83 -14.85
CA LEU A 63 -14.23 2.37 -13.60
C LEU A 63 -15.76 2.47 -13.61
N ALA A 64 -16.36 2.92 -14.72
CA ALA A 64 -17.81 3.00 -14.87
C ALA A 64 -18.47 1.63 -14.80
N LEU A 65 -17.89 0.61 -15.45
CA LEU A 65 -18.37 -0.76 -15.32
C LEU A 65 -18.27 -1.26 -13.88
N ALA A 66 -17.15 -1.04 -13.21
CA ALA A 66 -16.93 -1.50 -11.84
C ALA A 66 -17.92 -0.88 -10.82
N ILE A 67 -18.30 0.39 -11.02
CA ILE A 67 -19.21 1.11 -10.11
C ILE A 67 -20.69 0.87 -10.48
N THR A 68 -21.01 0.88 -11.77
CA THR A 68 -22.40 1.01 -12.26
C THR A 68 -22.87 -0.18 -13.09
N GLY A 69 -21.98 -1.11 -13.43
CA GLY A 69 -22.26 -2.20 -14.37
C GLY A 69 -22.39 -1.76 -15.83
N ASN A 70 -22.16 -0.48 -16.15
CA ASN A 70 -22.32 0.07 -17.50
C ASN A 70 -21.16 0.99 -17.90
N GLN A 71 -20.34 0.55 -18.87
CA GLN A 71 -19.21 1.33 -19.37
C GLN A 71 -19.59 2.63 -20.07
N GLU A 72 -20.81 2.75 -20.59
CA GLU A 72 -21.27 3.97 -21.30
C GLU A 72 -21.46 5.16 -20.35
N GLN A 73 -21.51 4.92 -19.04
CA GLN A 73 -21.55 5.97 -18.03
C GLN A 73 -20.18 6.62 -17.77
N TYR A 74 -19.13 6.28 -18.54
CA TYR A 74 -17.78 6.81 -18.35
C TYR A 74 -17.71 8.35 -18.36
N LYS A 75 -18.55 9.03 -19.14
CA LYS A 75 -18.59 10.50 -19.19
C LYS A 75 -18.98 11.08 -17.83
N LEU A 76 -20.02 10.54 -17.21
CA LEU A 76 -20.46 10.95 -15.88
C LEU A 76 -19.37 10.70 -14.82
N VAL A 77 -18.73 9.53 -14.89
CA VAL A 77 -17.61 9.18 -14.00
C VAL A 77 -16.45 10.15 -14.19
N LYS A 78 -16.03 10.42 -15.43
CA LYS A 78 -14.95 11.38 -15.76
C LYS A 78 -15.26 12.77 -15.19
N THR A 79 -16.47 13.29 -15.40
CA THR A 79 -16.91 14.58 -14.84
C THR A 79 -16.82 14.62 -13.32
N LYS A 80 -17.30 13.58 -12.64
CA LYS A 80 -17.23 13.51 -11.16
C LYS A 80 -15.81 13.43 -10.64
N VAL A 81 -14.94 12.64 -11.29
CA VAL A 81 -13.51 12.54 -10.94
C VAL A 81 -12.84 13.90 -11.08
N ILE A 82 -13.04 14.59 -12.20
CA ILE A 82 -12.48 15.93 -12.43
C ILE A 82 -12.97 16.93 -11.36
N ALA A 83 -14.27 16.90 -11.01
CA ALA A 83 -14.81 17.75 -9.96
C ALA A 83 -14.13 17.51 -8.61
N ILE A 84 -13.84 16.25 -8.25
CA ILE A 84 -13.11 15.92 -7.02
C ILE A 84 -11.65 16.38 -7.09
N LEU A 85 -10.98 16.17 -8.23
CA LEU A 85 -9.60 16.62 -8.43
C LEU A 85 -9.48 18.13 -8.28
N ASN A 86 -10.40 18.89 -8.87
CA ASN A 86 -10.45 20.34 -8.74
C ASN A 86 -10.74 20.77 -7.30
N LYS A 87 -11.66 20.09 -6.59
CA LYS A 87 -11.95 20.36 -5.18
C LYS A 87 -10.75 20.07 -4.27
N LYS A 88 -9.93 19.08 -4.61
CA LYS A 88 -8.73 18.67 -3.86
C LYS A 88 -7.44 19.17 -4.50
N ASN A 89 -7.49 20.21 -5.32
CA ASN A 89 -6.37 20.65 -6.15
C ASN A 89 -5.08 20.92 -5.34
N MET A 90 -5.17 21.50 -4.14
CA MET A 90 -4.03 21.77 -3.27
C MET A 90 -3.32 20.48 -2.83
N PHE A 91 -4.08 19.44 -2.48
CA PHE A 91 -3.51 18.13 -2.11
C PHE A 91 -2.79 17.50 -3.30
N TYR A 92 -3.39 17.54 -4.49
CA TYR A 92 -2.77 17.01 -5.70
C TYR A 92 -1.57 17.84 -6.15
N GLN A 93 -1.60 19.16 -5.98
CA GLN A 93 -0.46 20.04 -6.26
C GLN A 93 0.74 19.70 -5.37
N GLN A 94 0.51 19.42 -4.08
CA GLN A 94 1.57 19.03 -3.15
C GLN A 94 2.23 17.70 -3.55
N ILE A 95 1.46 16.75 -4.08
CA ILE A 95 1.97 15.42 -4.45
C ILE A 95 2.64 15.43 -5.84
N PHE A 96 2.04 16.12 -6.81
CA PHE A 96 2.43 16.03 -8.22
C PHE A 96 3.16 17.28 -8.75
N GLY A 97 3.41 18.28 -7.89
CA GLY A 97 4.13 19.51 -8.24
C GLY A 97 3.42 20.43 -9.24
N SER A 98 2.19 20.11 -9.63
CA SER A 98 1.42 20.84 -10.64
C SER A 98 -0.09 20.69 -10.39
N PHE A 99 -0.86 21.67 -10.86
CA PHE A 99 -2.32 21.56 -10.83
C PHE A 99 -2.80 20.57 -11.89
N PRO A 100 -3.78 19.71 -11.57
CA PRO A 100 -4.43 18.92 -12.59
C PRO A 100 -5.03 19.86 -13.65
N SER A 101 -4.79 19.55 -14.93
CA SER A 101 -5.35 20.35 -16.04
C SER A 101 -6.87 20.38 -15.92
N SER A 102 -7.42 21.58 -15.84
CA SER A 102 -8.87 21.83 -15.73
C SER A 102 -9.60 21.64 -17.06
N LYS A 103 -8.86 21.50 -18.17
CA LYS A 103 -9.43 21.36 -19.51
C LYS A 103 -9.67 19.88 -19.82
N PRO A 104 -10.91 19.45 -20.07
CA PRO A 104 -11.15 18.08 -20.54
C PRO A 104 -10.43 17.91 -21.88
N SER A 105 -9.64 16.83 -22.01
CA SER A 105 -9.15 16.41 -23.32
C SER A 105 -10.35 16.04 -24.19
N SER A 106 -10.40 16.65 -25.38
CA SER A 106 -11.39 16.39 -26.43
C SER A 106 -11.42 14.92 -26.83
#